data_AF-A0A509L000-F1
#
_entry.id   AF-A0A509L000-F1
#
_cell.length_a   1.000
_cell.length_b   1.000
_cell.length_c   1.000
_cell.angle_alpha   90.00
_cell.angle_beta   90.00
_cell.angle_gamma   90.00
#
_symmetry.space_group_name_H-M   'P 1'
#
loop_
_entity.id
_entity.type
_entity.pdbx_description
1 polymer ?
#
loop_
_entity_poly.entity_id
_entity_poly.type
_entity_poly.pdbx_seq_one_letter_code
_entity_poly.pdbx_strand_id
1 'polypeptide(L)'
;MNSMVISSLFPVFALLLLGHLLKRFKLTNDDFLKTSDRLIYYIFFPVLVFWKIGGADTGSGISWDLCLVGIIAIAAIYLVSALALKMFTVSAFKAGTFSQSCYRFNTYIGMAIVYNALGDEGVKHFSILIGFVIPFINVLAVSTLIWYSGERIVFSERIRVTLREIVTNPLIIGCLTGLLYARFINRFPAFLDNAFSLSSAVALPLAL
;
A
#
# COMPACT_ATOMS: atom_id res chain seq x y z
N MET A 1 -9.82 0.42 -25.50
CA MET A 1 -8.63 0.74 -24.68
C MET A 1 -8.67 2.16 -24.11
N ASN A 2 -8.96 3.20 -24.90
CA ASN A 2 -9.05 4.60 -24.40
C ASN A 2 -10.15 4.85 -23.35
N SER A 3 -11.28 4.13 -23.41
CA SER A 3 -12.39 4.28 -22.45
C SER A 3 -12.08 3.75 -21.06
N MET A 4 -11.33 2.64 -20.94
CA MET A 4 -10.99 2.03 -19.64
C MET A 4 -10.01 2.89 -18.84
N VAL A 5 -9.00 3.46 -19.52
CA VAL A 5 -7.98 4.30 -18.87
C VAL A 5 -8.61 5.58 -18.34
N ILE A 6 -9.43 6.25 -19.16
CA ILE A 6 -10.15 7.45 -18.73
C ILE A 6 -11.13 7.11 -17.60
N SER A 7 -11.93 6.05 -17.74
CA SER A 7 -12.92 5.68 -16.71
C SER A 7 -12.30 5.27 -15.37
N SER A 8 -11.07 4.74 -15.39
CA SER A 8 -10.37 4.31 -14.16
C SER A 8 -9.53 5.42 -13.53
N LEU A 9 -8.92 6.30 -14.34
CA LEU A 9 -8.07 7.38 -13.84
C LEU A 9 -8.86 8.66 -13.52
N PHE A 10 -9.90 8.96 -14.29
CA PHE A 10 -10.68 10.19 -14.12
C PHE A 10 -11.24 10.35 -12.70
N PRO A 11 -11.82 9.31 -12.05
CA PRO A 11 -12.31 9.45 -10.68
C PRO A 11 -11.19 9.81 -9.69
N VAL A 12 -9.99 9.26 -9.87
CA VAL A 12 -8.83 9.56 -9.01
C VAL A 12 -8.40 11.01 -9.18
N PHE A 13 -8.26 11.48 -10.42
CA PHE A 13 -7.93 12.88 -10.69
C PHE A 13 -9.02 13.85 -10.24
N ALA A 14 -10.30 13.48 -10.39
CA ALA A 14 -11.42 14.27 -9.93
C ALA A 14 -11.42 14.41 -8.39
N LEU A 15 -11.11 13.33 -7.65
CA LEU A 15 -10.97 13.37 -6.20
C LEU A 15 -9.78 14.21 -5.75
N LEU A 16 -8.62 14.09 -6.41
CA LEU A 16 -7.45 14.94 -6.13
C LEU A 16 -7.76 16.43 -6.36
N LEU A 17 -8.44 16.76 -7.46
CA LEU A 17 -8.89 18.12 -7.74
C LEU A 17 -9.90 18.60 -6.69
N LEU A 18 -10.84 17.74 -6.28
CA LEU A 18 -11.79 18.06 -5.23
C LEU A 18 -11.09 18.34 -3.90
N GLY A 19 -10.16 17.49 -3.46
CA GLY A 19 -9.35 17.70 -2.26
C GLY A 19 -8.58 19.02 -2.31
N HIS A 20 -7.99 19.34 -3.46
CA HIS A 20 -7.32 20.62 -3.70
C HIS A 20 -8.28 21.81 -3.59
N LEU A 21 -9.47 21.72 -4.20
CA LEU A 21 -10.50 22.76 -4.11
C LEU A 21 -10.99 22.95 -2.68
N LEU A 22 -11.24 21.87 -1.93
CA LEU A 22 -11.65 21.93 -0.52
C LEU A 22 -10.61 22.66 0.34
N LYS A 23 -9.32 22.40 0.11
CA LYS A 23 -8.23 23.13 0.76
C LYS A 23 -8.21 24.60 0.35
N ARG A 24 -8.40 24.90 -0.95
CA ARG A 24 -8.42 26.27 -1.48
C ARG A 24 -9.59 27.10 -0.92
N PHE A 25 -10.76 26.48 -0.75
CA PHE A 25 -11.93 27.10 -0.12
C PHE A 25 -11.88 27.11 1.42
N LYS A 26 -10.77 26.65 2.03
CA LYS A 26 -10.57 26.56 3.48
C LYS A 26 -11.62 25.71 4.22
N LEU A 27 -12.24 24.77 3.52
CA LEU A 27 -13.11 23.76 4.14
C LEU A 27 -12.29 22.69 4.87
N THR A 28 -11.03 22.50 4.45
CA THR A 28 -10.03 21.67 5.12
C THR A 28 -8.79 22.50 5.44
N ASN A 29 -8.09 22.16 6.53
CA ASN A 29 -6.83 22.78 6.94
C ASN A 29 -5.73 21.72 7.08
N ASP A 30 -4.47 22.15 7.25
CA ASP A 30 -3.33 21.24 7.33
C ASP A 30 -3.42 20.28 8.53
N ASP A 31 -4.03 20.72 9.64
CA ASP A 31 -4.21 19.88 10.83
C ASP A 31 -5.25 18.78 10.61
N PHE A 32 -6.35 19.09 9.92
CA PHE A 32 -7.36 18.11 9.49
C PHE A 32 -6.75 17.09 8.55
N LEU A 33 -5.96 17.53 7.56
CA LEU A 33 -5.30 16.64 6.61
C LEU A 33 -4.32 15.70 7.33
N LYS A 34 -3.46 16.23 8.21
CA LYS A 34 -2.55 15.40 9.03
C LYS A 34 -3.29 14.40 9.91
N THR A 35 -4.40 14.81 10.52
CA THR A 35 -5.21 13.95 11.38
C THR A 35 -5.88 12.84 10.56
N SER A 36 -6.42 13.20 9.40
CA SER A 36 -7.02 12.27 8.44
C SER A 36 -5.99 11.24 7.96
N ASP A 37 -4.79 11.67 7.55
CA ASP A 37 -3.70 10.80 7.14
C ASP A 37 -3.33 9.78 8.22
N ARG A 38 -3.22 10.23 9.48
CA ARG A 38 -2.95 9.31 10.60
C ARG A 38 -4.08 8.30 10.77
N LEU A 39 -5.33 8.73 10.71
CA LEU A 39 -6.49 7.86 10.89
C LEU A 39 -6.57 6.81 9.77
N ILE A 40 -6.29 7.21 8.54
CA ILE A 40 -6.19 6.32 7.39
C ILE A 40 -5.06 5.30 7.58
N TYR A 41 -3.87 5.78 7.95
CA TYR A 41 -2.69 4.94 8.07
C TYR A 41 -2.81 3.91 9.21
N TYR A 42 -3.32 4.32 10.37
CA TYR A 42 -3.40 3.46 11.55
C TYR A 42 -4.66 2.59 11.60
N ILE A 43 -5.74 2.96 10.91
CA ILE A 43 -7.03 2.27 11.00
C ILE A 43 -7.51 1.81 9.63
N PHE A 44 -7.83 2.73 8.71
CA PHE A 44 -8.56 2.37 7.51
C PHE A 44 -7.76 1.49 6.53
N PHE A 45 -6.48 1.78 6.30
CA PHE A 45 -5.65 0.96 5.42
C PHE A 45 -5.36 -0.42 6.01
N PRO A 46 -4.98 -0.57 7.30
CA PRO A 46 -4.86 -1.89 7.92
C PRO A 46 -6.14 -2.72 7.82
N VAL A 47 -7.30 -2.10 8.08
CA VAL A 47 -8.62 -2.76 7.99
C VAL A 47 -8.94 -3.16 6.55
N LEU A 48 -8.69 -2.27 5.58
CA LEU A 48 -8.88 -2.57 4.15
C LEU A 48 -8.05 -3.79 3.73
N VAL A 49 -6.76 -3.80 4.10
CA VAL A 49 -5.85 -4.87 3.71
C VAL A 49 -6.21 -6.17 4.43
N PHE A 50 -6.55 -6.11 5.72
CA PHE A 50 -7.10 -7.24 6.48
C PHE A 50 -8.33 -7.84 5.79
N TRP A 51 -9.30 -7.00 5.42
CA TRP A 51 -10.54 -7.43 4.77
C TRP A 51 -10.27 -8.08 3.41
N LYS A 52 -9.46 -7.43 2.56
CA LYS A 52 -9.14 -7.92 1.22
C LYS A 52 -8.37 -9.23 1.24
N ILE A 53 -7.45 -9.41 2.20
CA ILE A 53 -6.70 -10.68 2.34
C ILE A 53 -7.55 -11.74 3.05
N GLY A 54 -8.22 -11.38 4.15
CA GLY A 54 -9.00 -12.29 4.98
C GLY A 54 -10.23 -12.88 4.28
N GLY A 55 -10.79 -12.13 3.31
CA GLY A 55 -11.91 -12.55 2.49
C GLY A 55 -11.50 -13.07 1.12
N ALA A 56 -10.19 -13.11 0.81
CA ALA A 56 -9.71 -13.74 -0.40
C ALA A 56 -9.99 -15.24 -0.29
N ASP A 57 -10.77 -15.78 -1.23
CA ASP A 57 -11.09 -17.20 -1.26
C ASP A 57 -9.81 -18.00 -1.52
N THR A 58 -9.15 -18.45 -0.47
CA THR A 58 -7.93 -19.27 -0.54
C THR A 58 -8.22 -20.70 -1.02
N GLY A 59 -9.46 -21.03 -1.40
CA GLY A 59 -9.87 -22.33 -1.91
C GLY A 59 -9.14 -22.79 -3.18
N SER A 60 -8.56 -21.87 -3.97
CA SER A 60 -7.70 -22.19 -5.12
C SER A 60 -6.20 -22.32 -4.77
N GLY A 61 -5.83 -22.11 -3.50
CA GLY A 61 -4.44 -22.11 -3.03
C GLY A 61 -3.75 -20.76 -3.25
N ILE A 62 -2.77 -20.45 -2.37
CA ILE A 62 -1.91 -19.27 -2.55
C ILE A 62 -1.02 -19.52 -3.77
N SER A 63 -1.15 -18.68 -4.80
CA SER A 63 -0.24 -18.67 -5.95
C SER A 63 1.12 -18.10 -5.54
N TRP A 64 1.93 -18.91 -4.85
CA TRP A 64 3.24 -18.51 -4.35
C TRP A 64 4.15 -18.02 -5.46
N ASP A 65 4.06 -18.60 -6.66
CA ASP A 65 4.82 -18.16 -7.83
C ASP A 65 4.53 -16.70 -8.20
N LEU A 66 3.25 -16.30 -8.18
CA LEU A 66 2.84 -14.92 -8.46
C LEU A 66 3.40 -13.95 -7.40
N CYS A 67 3.35 -14.36 -6.13
CA CYS A 67 3.87 -13.55 -5.03
C CYS A 67 5.39 -13.39 -5.12
N LEU A 68 6.11 -14.48 -5.38
CA LEU A 68 7.56 -14.49 -5.54
C LEU A 68 8.00 -13.63 -6.72
N VAL A 69 7.35 -13.78 -7.88
CA VAL A 69 7.64 -12.95 -9.06
C VAL A 69 7.41 -11.47 -8.76
N GLY A 70 6.32 -11.13 -8.08
CA GLY A 70 6.04 -9.74 -7.69
C GLY A 70 7.08 -9.17 -6.72
N ILE A 71 7.48 -9.94 -5.70
CA ILE A 71 8.55 -9.56 -4.76
C ILE A 71 9.88 -9.35 -5.50
N ILE A 72 10.26 -10.28 -6.37
CA ILE A 72 11.50 -10.20 -7.16
C ILE A 72 11.47 -8.97 -8.08
N ALA A 73 10.36 -8.70 -8.76
CA ALA A 73 10.23 -7.54 -9.62
C ALA A 73 10.42 -6.23 -8.83
N ILE A 74 9.80 -6.12 -7.66
CA ILE A 74 9.95 -4.94 -6.79
C ILE A 74 11.37 -4.82 -6.25
N ALA A 75 11.98 -5.94 -5.83
CA ALA A 75 13.36 -5.96 -5.36
C ALA A 75 14.32 -5.52 -6.47
N ALA A 76 14.10 -5.94 -7.72
CA ALA A 76 14.89 -5.51 -8.86
C ALA A 76 14.75 -4.01 -9.10
N ILE A 77 13.53 -3.47 -9.11
CA ILE A 77 13.29 -2.02 -9.26
C ILE A 77 13.93 -1.23 -8.12
N TYR A 78 13.84 -1.75 -6.89
CA TYR A 78 14.47 -1.16 -5.72
C TYR A 78 16.00 -1.09 -5.89
N LEU A 79 16.64 -2.18 -6.29
CA LEU A 79 18.09 -2.22 -6.55
C LEU A 79 18.51 -1.23 -7.63
N VAL A 80 17.75 -1.14 -8.73
CA VAL A 80 17.98 -0.16 -9.80
C VAL A 80 17.83 1.27 -9.26
N SER A 81 16.81 1.54 -8.45
CA SER A 81 16.61 2.85 -7.83
C SER A 81 17.77 3.22 -6.88
N ALA A 82 18.26 2.26 -6.10
CA ALA A 82 19.40 2.44 -5.20
C ALA A 82 20.70 2.70 -5.97
N LEU A 83 20.90 2.01 -7.10
CA LEU A 83 22.03 2.26 -7.99
C LEU A 83 21.96 3.67 -8.59
N ALA A 84 20.79 4.10 -9.05
CA ALA A 84 20.55 5.44 -9.57
C ALA A 84 20.81 6.51 -8.50
N LEU A 85 20.36 6.31 -7.25
CA LEU A 85 20.64 7.22 -6.15
C LEU A 85 22.14 7.41 -5.90
N LYS A 86 22.92 6.33 -6.02
CA LYS A 86 24.38 6.36 -5.89
C LYS A 86 25.04 7.07 -7.07
N MET A 87 24.53 6.88 -8.30
CA MET A 87 25.10 7.46 -9.51
C MET A 87 24.79 8.96 -9.68
N PHE A 88 23.58 9.40 -9.31
CA PHE A 88 23.09 10.76 -9.59
C PHE A 88 23.22 11.74 -8.41
N THR A 89 23.95 11.38 -7.34
CA THR A 89 24.21 12.23 -6.15
C THR A 89 22.94 12.91 -5.63
N VAL A 90 21.84 12.15 -5.56
CA VAL A 90 20.56 12.68 -5.07
C VAL A 90 20.72 13.02 -3.58
N SER A 91 20.29 14.22 -3.18
CA SER A 91 20.39 14.64 -1.78
C SER A 91 19.65 13.67 -0.86
N ALA A 92 20.20 13.44 0.33
CA ALA A 92 19.66 12.50 1.31
C ALA A 92 18.17 12.75 1.63
N PHE A 93 17.76 14.02 1.66
CA PHE A 93 16.37 14.44 1.84
C PHE A 93 15.43 13.97 0.72
N LYS A 94 15.91 13.87 -0.53
CA LYS A 94 15.12 13.45 -1.69
C LYS A 94 15.22 11.95 -1.98
N ALA A 95 16.21 11.26 -1.42
CA ALA A 95 16.50 9.86 -1.71
C ALA A 95 15.34 8.92 -1.35
N GLY A 96 14.71 9.14 -0.18
CA GLY A 96 13.54 8.37 0.25
C GLY A 96 12.36 8.52 -0.70
N THR A 97 12.00 9.75 -1.06
CA THR A 97 10.90 10.04 -1.98
C THR A 97 11.19 9.51 -3.40
N PHE A 98 12.41 9.67 -3.90
CA PHE A 98 12.81 9.15 -5.21
C PHE A 98 12.67 7.64 -5.27
N SER A 99 13.24 6.92 -4.29
CA SER A 99 13.19 5.47 -4.24
C SER A 99 11.73 4.98 -4.17
N GLN A 100 10.92 5.55 -3.27
CA GLN A 100 9.52 5.16 -3.13
C GLN A 100 8.71 5.35 -4.42
N SER A 101 8.94 6.45 -5.15
CA SER A 101 8.26 6.71 -6.43
C SER A 101 8.56 5.67 -7.51
N CYS A 102 9.67 4.92 -7.41
CA CYS A 102 10.03 3.90 -8.40
C CYS A 102 9.20 2.61 -8.26
N TYR A 103 8.83 2.20 -7.05
CA TYR A 103 8.20 0.89 -6.80
C TYR A 103 6.85 0.95 -6.07
N ARG A 104 6.46 2.10 -5.51
CA ARG A 104 5.18 2.26 -4.82
C ARG A 104 4.08 2.60 -5.83
N PHE A 105 3.49 1.56 -6.41
CA PHE A 105 2.36 1.69 -7.33
C PHE A 105 1.04 1.95 -6.58
N ASN A 106 0.08 2.56 -7.28
CA ASN A 106 -1.26 2.76 -6.75
C ASN A 106 -2.08 1.47 -6.85
N THR A 107 -2.32 0.84 -5.70
CA THR A 107 -3.04 -0.44 -5.61
C THR A 107 -4.47 -0.36 -6.16
N TYR A 108 -5.13 0.80 -6.09
CA TYR A 108 -6.52 0.94 -6.53
C TYR A 108 -6.66 1.00 -8.05
N ILE A 109 -5.76 1.72 -8.71
CA ILE A 109 -5.64 1.68 -10.17
C ILE A 109 -5.33 0.25 -10.62
N GLY A 110 -4.43 -0.44 -9.91
CA GLY A 110 -4.14 -1.86 -10.15
C GLY A 110 -5.38 -2.75 -10.00
N MET A 111 -6.11 -2.62 -8.90
CA MET A 111 -7.36 -3.37 -8.64
C MET A 111 -8.41 -3.12 -9.73
N ALA A 112 -8.59 -1.86 -10.13
CA ALA A 112 -9.55 -1.49 -11.17
C ALA A 112 -9.19 -2.12 -12.52
N ILE A 113 -7.91 -2.09 -12.91
CA ILE A 113 -7.41 -2.71 -14.15
C ILE A 113 -7.61 -4.22 -14.09
N VAL A 114 -7.21 -4.85 -12.99
CA VAL A 114 -7.34 -6.29 -12.80
C VAL A 114 -8.79 -6.75 -12.84
N TYR A 115 -9.69 -6.05 -12.14
CA TYR A 115 -11.12 -6.34 -12.18
C TYR A 115 -11.69 -6.24 -13.59
N ASN A 116 -11.36 -5.16 -14.31
CA ASN A 116 -11.84 -4.96 -15.68
C ASN A 116 -11.29 -5.99 -16.68
N ALA A 117 -10.06 -6.48 -16.47
CA ALA A 117 -9.40 -7.39 -17.40
C ALA A 117 -9.64 -8.88 -17.08
N LEU A 118 -9.73 -9.22 -15.80
CA LEU A 118 -9.69 -10.60 -15.30
C LEU A 118 -10.88 -10.94 -14.37
N GLY A 119 -11.78 -9.99 -14.13
CA GLY A 119 -12.95 -10.18 -13.27
C GLY A 119 -12.60 -10.49 -11.82
N ASP A 120 -13.55 -11.09 -11.11
CA ASP A 120 -13.41 -11.41 -9.67
C ASP A 120 -12.25 -12.37 -9.38
N GLU A 121 -11.97 -13.31 -10.27
CA GLU A 121 -10.83 -14.25 -10.12
C GLU A 121 -9.48 -13.52 -10.16
N GLY A 122 -9.31 -12.57 -11.09
CA GLY A 122 -8.13 -11.72 -11.10
C GLY A 122 -7.99 -10.88 -9.83
N VAL A 123 -9.10 -10.34 -9.32
CA VAL A 123 -9.13 -9.55 -8.08
C VAL A 123 -8.70 -10.40 -6.89
N LYS A 124 -9.09 -11.67 -6.82
CA LYS A 124 -8.62 -12.60 -5.77
C LYS A 124 -7.10 -12.74 -5.80
N HIS A 125 -6.52 -13.09 -6.96
CA HIS A 125 -5.07 -13.26 -7.09
C HIS A 125 -4.30 -11.97 -6.80
N PHE A 126 -4.79 -10.83 -7.29
CA PHE A 126 -4.15 -9.54 -7.04
C PHE A 126 -4.27 -9.12 -5.58
N SER A 127 -5.37 -9.41 -4.90
CA SER A 127 -5.56 -9.14 -3.46
C SER A 127 -4.56 -9.93 -2.60
N ILE A 128 -4.28 -11.18 -2.96
CA ILE A 128 -3.24 -11.98 -2.32
C ILE A 128 -1.87 -11.36 -2.58
N LEU A 129 -1.56 -11.02 -3.84
CA LEU A 129 -0.28 -10.42 -4.22
C LEU A 129 0.00 -9.13 -3.44
N ILE A 130 -0.95 -8.19 -3.41
CA ILE A 130 -0.79 -6.90 -2.72
C ILE A 130 -0.60 -7.09 -1.21
N GLY A 131 -1.18 -8.15 -0.63
CA GLY A 131 -1.02 -8.48 0.78
C GLY A 131 0.41 -8.85 1.17
N PHE A 132 1.21 -9.36 0.24
CA PHE A 132 2.65 -9.60 0.45
C PHE A 132 3.50 -8.43 -0.02
N VAL A 133 3.14 -7.84 -1.15
CA VAL A 133 3.88 -6.77 -1.81
C VAL A 133 3.86 -5.47 -1.01
N ILE A 134 2.73 -5.06 -0.43
CA ILE A 134 2.62 -3.80 0.33
C ILE A 134 3.53 -3.80 1.56
N PRO A 135 3.53 -4.85 2.43
CA PRO A 135 4.52 -4.98 3.49
C PRO A 135 5.95 -4.87 2.99
N PHE A 136 6.29 -5.61 1.93
CA PHE A 136 7.64 -5.62 1.37
C PHE A 136 8.09 -4.22 0.91
N ILE A 137 7.24 -3.52 0.17
CA ILE A 137 7.45 -2.12 -0.24
C ILE A 137 7.69 -1.21 0.97
N ASN A 138 6.90 -1.35 2.04
CA ASN A 138 7.07 -0.53 3.25
C ASN A 138 8.41 -0.80 3.94
N VAL A 139 8.86 -2.06 4.02
CA VAL A 139 10.18 -2.40 4.59
C VAL A 139 11.31 -1.73 3.80
N LEU A 140 11.26 -1.79 2.47
CA LEU A 140 12.25 -1.14 1.60
C LEU A 140 12.25 0.39 1.74
N ALA A 141 11.06 0.99 1.84
CA ALA A 141 10.88 2.42 2.02
C ALA A 141 11.47 2.92 3.34
N VAL A 142 11.13 2.26 4.45
CA VAL A 142 11.66 2.58 5.79
C VAL A 142 13.17 2.37 5.83
N SER A 143 13.67 1.27 5.25
CA SER A 143 15.11 1.00 5.18
C SER A 143 15.87 2.10 4.46
N THR A 144 15.33 2.62 3.36
CA THR A 144 15.92 3.73 2.59
C THR A 144 15.89 5.03 3.39
N LEU A 145 14.77 5.36 4.01
CA LEU A 145 14.64 6.55 4.85
C LEU A 145 15.64 6.53 6.01
N ILE A 146 15.77 5.40 6.71
CA ILE A 146 16.75 5.24 7.80
C ILE A 146 18.18 5.33 7.24
N TRP A 147 18.46 4.72 6.08
CA TRP A 147 19.78 4.77 5.46
C TRP A 147 20.24 6.21 5.18
N TYR A 148 19.35 7.04 4.64
CA TYR A 148 19.63 8.42 4.26
C TYR A 148 19.29 9.46 5.35
N SER A 149 18.79 9.05 6.53
CA SER A 149 18.47 9.98 7.64
C SER A 149 19.69 10.68 8.26
N GLY A 150 20.92 10.26 7.94
CA GLY A 150 22.15 10.90 8.42
C GLY A 150 22.54 10.55 9.86
N GLU A 151 21.70 9.82 10.59
CA GLU A 151 22.03 9.34 11.95
C GLU A 151 23.01 8.15 11.86
N ARG A 152 24.19 8.30 12.48
CA ARG A 152 25.18 7.21 12.64
C ARG A 152 24.71 6.24 13.72
N ILE A 153 23.71 5.44 13.39
CA ILE A 153 23.21 4.38 14.25
C ILE A 153 24.12 3.14 14.08
N VAL A 154 24.56 2.55 15.19
CA VAL A 154 25.32 1.28 15.20
C VAL A 154 24.50 0.21 14.47
N PHE A 155 25.13 -0.65 13.66
CA PHE A 155 24.44 -1.62 12.80
C PHE A 155 23.42 -2.50 13.54
N SER A 156 23.73 -2.90 14.77
CA SER A 156 22.82 -3.66 15.67
C SER A 156 21.59 -2.86 16.11
N GLU A 157 21.78 -1.59 16.45
CA GLU A 157 20.71 -0.66 16.83
C GLU A 157 19.82 -0.35 15.62
N ARG A 158 20.39 -0.25 14.41
CA ARG A 158 19.65 -0.07 13.15
C ARG A 158 18.76 -1.29 12.86
N ILE A 159 19.26 -2.51 13.03
CA ILE A 159 18.44 -3.73 12.88
C ILE A 159 17.30 -3.73 13.89
N ARG A 160 17.58 -3.38 15.16
CA ARG A 160 16.55 -3.34 16.21
C ARG A 160 15.46 -2.32 15.91
N VAL A 161 15.83 -1.12 15.48
CA VAL A 161 14.88 -0.07 15.08
C VAL A 161 14.06 -0.53 13.88
N THR A 162 14.70 -1.07 12.83
CA THR A 162 13.98 -1.58 11.66
C THR A 162 13.02 -2.72 12.02
N LEU A 163 13.45 -3.70 12.82
CA LEU A 163 12.58 -4.79 13.27
C LEU A 163 11.40 -4.28 14.11
N ARG A 164 11.64 -3.31 14.99
CA ARG A 164 10.58 -2.66 15.76
C ARG A 164 9.59 -1.98 14.84
N GLU A 165 10.06 -1.15 13.91
CA GLU A 165 9.22 -0.44 12.94
C GLU A 165 8.40 -1.40 12.07
N ILE A 166 8.98 -2.56 11.69
CA ILE A 166 8.27 -3.63 10.97
C ILE A 166 7.16 -4.23 11.83
N VAL A 167 7.47 -4.64 13.06
CA VAL A 167 6.51 -5.28 13.96
C VAL A 167 5.40 -4.32 14.39
N THR A 168 5.70 -3.03 14.55
CA THR A 168 4.72 -1.99 14.90
C THR A 168 4.00 -1.39 13.68
N ASN A 169 4.34 -1.82 12.46
CA ASN A 169 3.71 -1.28 11.26
C ASN A 169 2.26 -1.77 11.14
N PRO A 170 1.26 -0.87 11.22
CA PRO A 170 -0.15 -1.25 11.20
C PRO A 170 -0.55 -2.01 9.92
N LEU A 171 0.09 -1.69 8.79
CA LEU A 171 -0.18 -2.36 7.51
C LEU A 171 0.33 -3.80 7.53
N ILE A 172 1.51 -4.04 8.11
CA ILE A 172 2.06 -5.39 8.25
C ILE A 172 1.18 -6.21 9.19
N ILE A 173 0.74 -5.63 10.30
CA ILE A 173 -0.20 -6.26 11.23
C ILE A 173 -1.52 -6.61 10.50
N GLY A 174 -2.09 -5.68 9.74
CA GLY A 174 -3.29 -5.91 8.92
C GLY A 174 -3.11 -7.04 7.91
N CYS A 175 -1.95 -7.12 7.25
CA CYS A 175 -1.63 -8.20 6.32
C CYS A 175 -1.54 -9.56 7.01
N LEU A 176 -0.78 -9.64 8.11
CA LEU A 176 -0.57 -10.88 8.86
C LEU A 176 -1.87 -11.39 9.47
N THR A 177 -2.64 -10.51 10.11
CA THR A 177 -3.95 -10.86 10.68
C THR A 177 -4.94 -11.27 9.59
N GLY A 178 -4.92 -10.61 8.43
CA GLY A 178 -5.74 -10.99 7.27
C GLY A 178 -5.37 -12.37 6.75
N LEU A 179 -4.08 -12.67 6.62
CA LEU A 179 -3.60 -13.99 6.17
C LEU A 179 -3.97 -15.10 7.17
N LEU A 180 -3.83 -14.84 8.47
CA LEU A 180 -4.26 -15.77 9.51
C LEU A 180 -5.78 -16.00 9.44
N TYR A 181 -6.56 -14.93 9.30
CA TYR A 181 -8.02 -15.03 9.18
C TYR A 181 -8.45 -15.83 7.94
N ALA A 182 -7.83 -15.57 6.78
CA ALA A 182 -8.05 -16.32 5.56
C ALA A 182 -7.79 -17.82 5.75
N ARG A 183 -6.73 -18.18 6.50
CA ARG A 183 -6.37 -19.58 6.76
C ARG A 183 -7.34 -20.30 7.70
N PHE A 184 -7.86 -19.64 8.73
CA PHE A 184 -8.68 -20.30 9.75
C PHE A 184 -10.18 -20.18 9.52
N ILE A 185 -10.65 -19.06 8.96
CA ILE A 185 -12.07 -18.72 8.88
C ILE A 185 -12.51 -18.53 7.42
N ASN A 186 -11.68 -17.88 6.60
CA ASN A 186 -11.84 -17.69 5.14
C ASN A 186 -13.17 -17.05 4.68
N ARG A 187 -14.03 -16.59 5.61
CA ARG A 187 -15.35 -16.02 5.31
C ARG A 187 -15.68 -14.92 6.30
N PHE A 188 -16.19 -13.81 5.80
CA PHE A 188 -16.82 -12.80 6.63
C PHE A 188 -18.35 -12.98 6.57
N PRO A 189 -19.04 -12.84 7.72
CA PRO A 189 -20.48 -12.63 7.72
C PRO A 189 -20.85 -11.38 6.91
N ALA A 190 -22.01 -11.40 6.24
CA ALA A 190 -22.44 -10.32 5.35
C ALA A 190 -22.42 -8.92 6.01
N PHE A 191 -22.72 -8.83 7.32
CA PHE A 191 -22.68 -7.55 8.02
C PHE A 191 -21.25 -6.99 8.19
N LEU A 192 -20.23 -7.86 8.37
CA LEU A 192 -18.83 -7.44 8.44
C LEU A 192 -18.30 -7.04 7.07
N ASP A 193 -18.65 -7.78 6.02
CA ASP A 193 -18.30 -7.40 4.65
C ASP A 193 -18.83 -6.03 4.27
N ASN A 194 -20.09 -5.74 4.62
CA ASN A 194 -20.68 -4.42 4.39
C ASN A 194 -19.96 -3.32 5.17
N ALA A 195 -19.63 -3.56 6.45
CA ALA A 195 -18.90 -2.60 7.27
C ALA A 195 -17.50 -2.30 6.72
N PHE A 196 -16.77 -3.33 6.28
CA PHE A 196 -15.44 -3.17 5.68
C PHE A 196 -15.50 -2.50 4.31
N SER A 197 -16.51 -2.81 3.50
CA SER A 197 -16.76 -2.17 2.21
C SER A 197 -16.98 -0.65 2.37
N LEU A 198 -17.84 -0.24 3.31
CA LEU A 198 -18.09 1.18 3.62
C LEU A 198 -16.81 1.87 4.11
N SER A 199 -16.08 1.22 5.01
CA SER A 199 -14.80 1.76 5.54
C SER A 199 -13.78 1.97 4.42
N SER A 200 -13.70 1.02 3.48
CA SER A 200 -12.80 1.06 2.32
C SER A 200 -13.14 2.18 1.35
N ALA A 201 -14.44 2.43 1.13
CA ALA A 201 -14.92 3.49 0.26
C ALA A 201 -14.55 4.89 0.78
N VAL A 202 -14.41 5.05 2.10
CA VAL A 202 -13.99 6.30 2.75
C VAL A 202 -12.47 6.44 2.80
N ALA A 203 -11.74 5.34 3.00
CA ALA A 203 -10.28 5.32 3.09
C ALA A 203 -9.59 5.91 1.85
N LEU A 204 -10.19 5.65 0.69
CA LEU A 204 -9.68 5.96 -0.63
C LEU A 204 -9.65 7.46 -0.94
N PRO A 205 -10.79 8.18 -0.89
CA PRO A 205 -10.84 9.61 -1.22
C PRO A 205 -10.14 10.49 -0.20
N LEU A 206 -10.08 10.06 1.07
CA LEU A 206 -9.43 10.83 2.14
C LEU A 206 -7.91 10.71 2.10
N ALA A 207 -7.36 9.68 1.45
CA ALA A 207 -5.91 9.42 1.39
C ALA A 207 -5.22 10.05 0.17
N LEU A 208 -6.02 10.57 -0.77
CA LEU A 208 -5.60 11.20 -2.02
C LEU A 208 -5.60 12.72 -1.85
#